data_AF-A0A358HXJ7-F1
#
_entry.id   AF-A0A358HXJ7-F1
#
_cell.length_a   1.000
_cell.length_b   1.000
_cell.length_c   1.000
_cell.angle_alpha   90.00
_cell.angle_beta   90.00
_cell.angle_gamma   90.00
#
_symmetry.space_group_name_H-M   'P 1'
#
loop_
_entity.id
_entity.type
_entity.pdbx_description
1 polymer ?
#
loop_
_entity_poly.entity_id
_entity_poly.type
_entity_poly.pdbx_seq_one_letter_code
_entity_poly.pdbx_strand_id
1 'polypeptide(L)'
;GEMHADAAISQPIRDRIFPHSMLKGSANLLVMPTLDAANISYNMVKMLGDGLPVGPILVGAAKSAHVVSPSITVRGIVNMTAIAVVDAVTRSQEGA
;
A
#
# COMPACT_ATOMS: atom_id res chain seq x y z
N GLY A 1 15.09 -1.33 -8.15
CA GLY A 1 14.75 -2.68 -7.63
C GLY A 1 15.45 -3.70 -8.49
N GLU A 2 15.45 -4.99 -8.21
CA GLU A 2 15.06 -5.73 -7.01
C GLU A 2 15.88 -5.30 -5.78
N MET A 3 15.30 -5.37 -4.57
CA MET A 3 16.03 -5.08 -3.34
C MET A 3 15.30 -5.64 -2.12
N HIS A 4 16.07 -5.91 -1.07
CA HIS A 4 15.54 -6.22 0.25
C HIS A 4 14.89 -4.97 0.88
N ALA A 5 13.98 -5.21 1.83
CA ALA A 5 13.19 -4.15 2.46
C ALA A 5 14.06 -3.15 3.24
N ASP A 6 15.16 -3.59 3.84
CA ASP A 6 16.13 -2.73 4.53
C ASP A 6 16.80 -1.74 3.58
N ALA A 7 17.25 -2.20 2.41
CA ALA A 7 17.78 -1.33 1.36
C ALA A 7 16.68 -0.44 0.74
N ALA A 8 15.44 -0.91 0.64
CA ALA A 8 14.35 -0.07 0.17
C ALA A 8 14.05 1.10 1.12
N ILE A 9 14.01 0.83 2.43
CA ILE A 9 13.60 1.78 3.47
C ILE A 9 14.77 2.68 3.90
N SER A 10 15.98 2.12 4.04
CA SER A 10 17.17 2.84 4.51
C SER A 10 18.05 3.28 3.34
N GLN A 11 18.02 4.57 3.03
CA GLN A 11 18.89 5.14 2.00
C GLN A 11 20.39 4.89 2.26
N PRO A 12 20.94 5.01 3.49
CA PRO A 12 22.34 4.70 3.73
C PRO A 12 22.74 3.26 3.37
N ILE A 13 21.87 2.28 3.66
CA ILE A 13 22.09 0.88 3.26
C ILE A 13 22.01 0.76 1.73
N ARG A 14 21.01 1.42 1.13
CA ARG A 14 20.82 1.42 -0.32
C ARG A 14 21.99 2.00 -1.07
N ASP A 15 22.53 3.13 -0.66
CA ASP A 15 23.62 3.82 -1.36
C ASP A 15 24.91 2.98 -1.34
N ARG A 16 25.08 2.14 -0.31
CA ARG A 16 26.19 1.18 -0.21
C ARG A 16 26.03 -0.04 -1.13
N ILE A 17 24.81 -0.60 -1.22
CA ILE A 17 24.56 -1.84 -1.98
C ILE A 17 24.20 -1.55 -3.45
N PHE A 18 23.52 -0.43 -3.70
CA PHE A 18 22.98 0.01 -4.99
C PHE A 18 23.37 1.49 -5.26
N PRO A 19 24.65 1.80 -5.48
CA PRO A 19 25.17 3.17 -5.59
C PRO A 19 24.61 3.96 -6.79
N HIS A 20 24.04 3.27 -7.78
CA HIS A 20 23.43 3.88 -8.98
C HIS A 20 21.89 3.86 -8.95
N SER A 21 21.30 3.59 -7.78
CA SER A 21 19.84 3.62 -7.63
C SER A 21 19.28 5.02 -7.88
N MET A 22 18.23 5.13 -8.69
CA MET A 22 17.49 6.38 -8.87
C MET A 22 16.55 6.71 -7.70
N LEU A 23 16.34 5.77 -6.77
CA LEU A 23 15.48 5.96 -5.60
C LEU A 23 16.13 6.92 -4.60
N LYS A 24 15.38 7.96 -4.22
CA LYS A 24 15.78 8.96 -3.23
C LYS A 24 14.96 8.80 -1.96
N GLY A 25 15.58 9.01 -0.79
CA GLY A 25 14.90 8.89 0.49
C GLY A 25 14.49 7.47 0.84
N SER A 26 13.51 7.33 1.73
CA SER A 26 12.91 6.05 2.07
C SER A 26 11.86 5.67 1.03
N ALA A 27 11.81 4.40 0.61
CA ALA A 27 10.75 3.92 -0.26
C ALA A 27 9.38 4.06 0.41
N ASN A 28 8.42 4.64 -0.31
CA ASN A 28 7.04 4.83 0.14
C ASN A 28 6.05 3.82 -0.47
N LEU A 29 6.52 3.01 -1.44
CA LEU A 29 5.77 1.93 -2.07
C LEU A 29 6.62 0.67 -2.05
N LEU A 30 6.06 -0.40 -1.50
CA LEU A 30 6.69 -1.71 -1.43
C LEU A 30 5.85 -2.71 -2.22
N VAL A 31 6.39 -3.16 -3.36
CA VAL A 31 5.77 -4.20 -4.18
C VAL A 31 6.36 -5.54 -3.77
N MET A 32 5.51 -6.47 -3.37
CA MET A 32 5.92 -7.78 -2.87
C MET A 32 5.86 -8.83 -3.99
N PRO A 33 6.78 -9.81 -3.99
CA PRO A 33 6.86 -10.82 -5.05
C PRO A 33 5.71 -11.83 -5.02
N THR A 34 5.08 -12.04 -3.85
CA THR A 34 3.99 -12.99 -3.64
C THR A 34 2.94 -12.44 -2.67
N LEU A 35 1.75 -13.03 -2.71
CA LEU A 35 0.66 -12.69 -1.78
C LEU A 35 1.03 -12.98 -0.32
N ASP A 36 1.75 -14.07 -0.06
CA ASP A 36 2.18 -14.43 1.30
C ASP A 36 3.17 -13.39 1.85
N ALA A 37 4.16 -12.99 1.06
CA ALA A 37 5.11 -11.94 1.44
C ALA A 37 4.38 -10.61 1.69
N ALA A 38 3.38 -10.28 0.86
CA ALA A 38 2.53 -9.10 1.06
C ALA A 38 1.74 -9.15 2.36
N ASN A 39 1.04 -10.25 2.62
CA ASN A 39 0.18 -10.38 3.78
C ASN A 39 0.98 -10.42 5.09
N ILE A 40 2.12 -11.14 5.12
CA ILE A 40 3.00 -11.19 6.30
C ILE A 40 3.57 -9.80 6.59
N SER A 41 4.16 -9.15 5.58
CA SER A 41 4.78 -7.83 5.75
C SER A 41 3.77 -6.76 6.14
N TYR A 42 2.59 -6.77 5.52
CA TYR A 42 1.49 -5.85 5.86
C TYR A 42 1.06 -6.00 7.31
N ASN A 43 0.81 -7.23 7.77
CA ASN A 43 0.38 -7.44 9.15
C ASN A 43 1.50 -7.12 10.15
N MET A 44 2.77 -7.41 9.82
CA MET A 44 3.92 -7.01 10.64
C MET A 44 3.99 -5.49 10.81
N VAL A 45 3.91 -4.73 9.72
CA VAL A 45 3.92 -3.26 9.77
C VAL A 45 2.69 -2.73 10.51
N LYS A 46 1.51 -3.32 10.29
CA LYS A 46 0.28 -2.95 11.01
C LYS A 46 0.40 -3.14 12.52
N MET A 47 1.04 -4.21 12.97
CA MET A 47 1.21 -4.48 14.41
C MET A 47 2.33 -3.64 15.05
N LEU A 48 3.42 -3.36 14.31
CA LEU A 48 4.59 -2.66 14.86
C LEU A 48 4.54 -1.14 14.68
N GLY A 49 3.88 -0.66 13.62
CA GLY A 49 3.98 0.73 13.16
C GLY A 49 3.03 1.71 13.84
N ASP A 50 2.20 1.26 14.78
CA ASP A 50 1.13 2.02 15.48
C ASP A 50 0.25 2.90 14.55
N GLY A 51 0.28 2.61 13.25
CA GLY A 51 -0.41 3.34 12.21
C GLY A 51 -1.82 2.82 12.03
N LEU A 52 -2.74 3.69 11.59
CA LEU A 52 -4.08 3.28 11.24
C LEU A 52 -4.08 2.63 9.84
N PRO A 53 -4.29 1.32 9.70
CA PRO A 53 -4.37 0.70 8.39
C PRO A 53 -5.62 1.16 7.64
N VAL A 54 -5.45 1.48 6.35
CA VAL A 54 -6.56 1.74 5.42
C VAL A 54 -6.47 0.72 4.29
N GLY A 55 -7.48 -0.14 4.18
CA GLY A 55 -7.53 -1.21 3.19
C GLY A 55 -8.20 -2.49 3.69
N PRO A 56 -8.19 -3.56 2.86
CA PRO A 56 -7.53 -3.64 1.56
C PRO A 56 -8.28 -2.85 0.46
N ILE A 57 -7.52 -2.24 -0.45
CA ILE A 57 -8.06 -1.47 -1.59
C ILE A 57 -7.89 -2.34 -2.84
N LEU A 58 -8.99 -2.62 -3.54
CA LEU A 58 -8.95 -3.34 -4.81
C LEU A 58 -8.62 -2.37 -5.94
N VAL A 59 -7.72 -2.78 -6.83
CA VAL A 59 -7.31 -2.02 -8.01
C VAL A 59 -7.61 -2.86 -9.26
N GLY A 60 -8.04 -2.20 -10.34
CA GLY A 60 -8.28 -2.84 -11.64
C GLY A 60 -9.70 -3.35 -11.89
N ALA A 61 -10.63 -3.16 -10.95
CA ALA A 61 -12.05 -3.44 -11.18
C ALA A 61 -12.68 -2.42 -12.16
N ALA A 62 -13.71 -2.85 -12.90
CA ALA A 62 -14.41 -1.98 -13.86
C ALA A 62 -15.23 -0.85 -13.21
N LYS A 63 -15.57 -1.00 -11.92
CA LYS A 63 -16.27 0.00 -11.09
C LYS A 63 -15.66 -0.01 -9.70
N SER A 64 -15.85 1.09 -8.96
CA SER A 64 -15.40 1.20 -7.57
C SER A 64 -16.09 0.15 -6.69
N ALA A 65 -15.29 -0.76 -6.15
CA ALA A 65 -15.72 -1.81 -5.24
C ALA A 65 -14.54 -2.25 -4.37
N HIS A 66 -14.74 -2.37 -3.07
CA HIS A 66 -13.72 -2.81 -2.11
C HIS A 66 -14.30 -3.83 -1.14
N VAL A 67 -13.49 -4.82 -0.76
CA VAL A 67 -13.87 -5.87 0.19
C VAL A 67 -13.17 -5.60 1.50
N VAL A 68 -13.93 -5.55 2.59
CA VAL A 68 -13.42 -5.35 3.95
C VAL A 68 -13.60 -6.61 4.80
N SER A 69 -12.74 -6.79 5.81
CA SER A 69 -12.89 -7.91 6.75
C SER A 69 -13.98 -7.61 7.79
N PRO A 70 -14.66 -8.63 8.35
CA PRO A 70 -15.60 -8.44 9.45
C PRO A 70 -14.98 -7.82 10.72
N SER A 71 -13.66 -7.92 10.86
CA SER A 71 -12.90 -7.33 11.97
C SER A 71 -12.59 -5.84 11.79
N ILE A 72 -13.08 -5.20 10.73
CA ILE A 72 -12.85 -3.77 10.48
C ILE A 72 -13.54 -2.91 11.55
N THR A 73 -12.88 -1.83 11.96
CA THR A 73 -13.45 -0.86 12.90
C THR A 73 -14.43 0.08 12.19
N VAL A 74 -15.30 0.75 12.95
CA VAL A 74 -16.19 1.80 12.40
C VAL A 74 -15.41 2.87 11.63
N ARG A 75 -14.26 3.30 12.15
CA ARG A 75 -13.37 4.25 11.47
C ARG A 75 -12.82 3.67 10.17
N GLY A 76 -12.46 2.39 10.16
CA GLY A 76 -12.04 1.70 8.94
C GLY A 76 -13.13 1.69 7.87
N ILE A 77 -14.39 1.44 8.25
CA ILE A 77 -15.53 1.48 7.32
C ILE A 77 -15.68 2.87 6.71
N VAL A 78 -15.67 3.93 7.56
CA VAL A 78 -15.78 5.32 7.08
C VAL A 78 -14.64 5.66 6.11
N ASN A 79 -13.41 5.29 6.43
CA ASN A 79 -12.25 5.53 5.57
C ASN A 79 -12.39 4.79 4.23
N MET A 80 -12.82 3.52 4.24
CA MET A 80 -13.02 2.74 3.01
C MET A 80 -14.15 3.27 2.15
N THR A 81 -15.24 3.77 2.75
CA THR A 81 -16.30 4.45 2.01
C THR A 81 -15.78 5.72 1.33
N ALA A 82 -14.97 6.52 2.03
CA ALA A 82 -14.36 7.72 1.44
C ALA A 82 -13.49 7.37 0.22
N ILE A 83 -12.65 6.33 0.33
CA ILE A 83 -11.84 5.83 -0.80
C ILE A 83 -12.75 5.37 -1.95
N ALA A 84 -13.80 4.59 -1.67
CA ALA A 84 -14.71 4.10 -2.70
C ALA A 84 -15.40 5.23 -3.47
N VAL A 85 -15.83 6.30 -2.77
CA VAL A 85 -16.46 7.48 -3.38
C VAL A 85 -15.46 8.21 -4.27
N VAL A 86 -14.23 8.44 -3.80
CA VAL A 86 -13.19 9.12 -4.59
C VAL A 86 -12.84 8.31 -5.84
N ASP A 87 -12.67 6.99 -5.73
CA ASP A 87 -12.40 6.13 -6.88
C ASP A 87 -13.55 6.14 -7.90
N ALA A 88 -14.80 6.17 -7.43
CA ALA A 88 -15.97 6.27 -8.32
C ALA A 88 -16.04 7.60 -9.08
N VAL A 89 -15.77 8.72 -8.40
CA VAL A 89 -15.77 10.07 -9.01
C VAL A 89 -14.60 10.24 -9.98
N THR A 90 -13.41 9.76 -9.63
CA THR A 90 -12.22 9.90 -10.49
C THR A 90 -12.41 9.12 -11.80
N ARG A 91 -12.93 7.89 -11.72
CA ARG A 91 -13.18 7.07 -12.91
C ARG A 91 -14.27 7.60 -13.83
N SER A 92 -15.31 8.24 -13.28
CA SER A 92 -16.33 8.86 -14.13
C SER A 92 -15.81 10.07 -14.90
N GLN A 93 -14.75 10.73 -14.41
CA GLN A 93 -14.05 11.80 -15.10
C GLN A 93 -13.04 11.29 -16.14
N GLU A 94 -12.41 10.13 -15.92
CA GLU A 94 -11.49 9.51 -16.89
C GLU A 94 -12.22 8.85 -18.07
N GLY A 95 -13.48 8.46 -17.89
CA GLY A 95 -14.33 7.87 -18.93
C GLY A 95 -15.24 8.85 -19.68
N ALA A 96 -15.11 10.16 -19.44
CA ALA A 96 -15.84 11.25 -20.08
C ALA A 96 -14.90 12.10 -20.94
#